data_AF-A0A3C1BLU9-F1
#
_entry.id   AF-A0A3C1BLU9-F1
#
_cell.length_a   1.000
_cell.length_b   1.000
_cell.length_c   1.000
_cell.angle_alpha   90.00
_cell.angle_beta   90.00
_cell.angle_gamma   90.00
#
_symmetry.space_group_name_H-M   'P 1'
#
loop_
_entity.id
_entity.type
_entity.pdbx_description
1 polymer ?
#
loop_
_entity_poly.entity_id
_entity_poly.type
_entity_poly.pdbx_seq_one_letter_code
_entity_poly.pdbx_strand_id
1 'polypeptide(L)'
;VFSHHQHNEHQSSNEIVRFLKEGKNIALISDAGTPAISDPGFYLVREAIKNDIEVECLPGATAFVPALVNSGFPTDRFCFEGFLPLKKGRQTRYKTLATEE
;
A
#
# COMPACT_ATOMS: atom_id res chain seq x y z
N VAL A 1 -13.42 3.02 -15.59
CA VAL A 1 -12.89 2.58 -14.29
C VAL A 1 -12.69 1.08 -14.35
N PHE A 2 -11.50 0.59 -13.99
CA PHE A 2 -11.14 -0.83 -14.01
C PHE A 2 -11.01 -1.32 -12.57
N SER A 3 -11.63 -2.45 -12.21
CA SER A 3 -11.64 -2.92 -10.82
C SER A 3 -10.33 -3.58 -10.43
N HIS A 4 -9.66 -3.05 -9.40
CA HIS A 4 -8.43 -3.58 -8.85
C HIS A 4 -8.53 -3.61 -7.32
N HIS A 5 -8.72 -4.80 -6.75
CA HIS A 5 -8.91 -5.00 -5.32
C HIS A 5 -8.23 -6.31 -4.84
N GLN A 6 -8.13 -6.51 -3.53
CA GLN A 6 -7.32 -7.59 -2.94
C GLN A 6 -7.64 -8.99 -3.49
N HIS A 7 -8.92 -9.30 -3.77
CA HIS A 7 -9.32 -10.60 -4.29
C HIS A 7 -8.96 -10.88 -5.76
N ASN A 8 -8.70 -9.84 -6.57
CA ASN A 8 -8.41 -9.97 -7.99
C ASN A 8 -7.03 -9.41 -8.39
N GLU A 9 -6.21 -9.01 -7.41
CA GLU A 9 -4.98 -8.23 -7.61
C GLU A 9 -4.02 -8.89 -8.61
N HIS A 10 -3.83 -10.20 -8.53
CA HIS A 10 -2.96 -10.94 -9.45
C HIS A 10 -3.44 -10.89 -10.91
N GLN A 11 -4.72 -11.19 -11.15
CA GLN A 11 -5.29 -11.23 -12.49
C GLN A 11 -5.36 -9.82 -13.09
N SER A 12 -5.92 -8.88 -12.33
CA SER A 12 -6.05 -7.48 -12.74
C SER A 12 -4.70 -6.84 -13.06
N SER A 13 -3.65 -7.15 -12.29
CA SER A 13 -2.31 -6.59 -12.54
C SER A 13 -1.74 -7.02 -13.90
N ASN A 14 -1.93 -8.29 -14.28
CA ASN A 14 -1.46 -8.77 -15.58
C ASN A 14 -2.14 -8.03 -16.74
N GLU A 15 -3.45 -7.77 -16.63
CA GLU A 15 -4.19 -7.00 -17.63
C GLU A 15 -3.76 -5.52 -17.66
N ILE A 16 -3.54 -4.91 -16.50
CA ILE A 16 -3.07 -3.53 -16.39
C ILE A 16 -1.67 -3.40 -17.01
N VAL A 17 -0.76 -4.32 -16.74
CA VAL A 17 0.58 -4.35 -17.37
C VAL A 17 0.48 -4.49 -18.89
N ARG A 18 -0.44 -5.30 -19.41
CA ARG A 18 -0.70 -5.37 -20.86
C ARG A 18 -1.11 -4.00 -21.40
N PHE A 19 -2.07 -3.32 -20.76
CA PHE A 19 -2.51 -1.99 -21.20
C PHE A 19 -1.39 -0.94 -21.15
N LEU A 20 -0.54 -0.97 -20.13
CA LEU A 20 0.62 -0.08 -20.03
C LEU A 20 1.60 -0.33 -21.19
N LYS A 21 1.85 -1.60 -21.56
CA LYS A 21 2.69 -1.95 -22.73
C LYS A 21 2.07 -1.53 -24.06
N GLU A 22 0.75 -1.42 -24.14
CA GLU A 22 0.02 -0.86 -25.28
C GLU A 22 0.06 0.68 -25.34
N GLY A 23 0.81 1.32 -24.43
CA GLY A 23 0.98 2.78 -24.39
C GLY A 23 -0.15 3.53 -23.69
N LYS A 24 -0.97 2.84 -22.88
CA LYS A 24 -2.01 3.50 -22.07
C LYS A 24 -1.40 4.10 -20.81
N ASN A 25 -1.88 5.28 -20.43
CA ASN A 25 -1.60 5.88 -19.13
C ASN A 25 -2.66 5.45 -18.13
N ILE A 26 -2.26 4.98 -16.95
CA ILE A 26 -3.16 4.44 -15.93
C ILE A 26 -2.83 5.06 -14.58
N ALA A 27 -3.87 5.52 -13.88
CA ALA A 27 -3.79 5.96 -12.51
C ALA A 27 -4.38 4.89 -11.59
N LEU A 28 -3.64 4.54 -10.53
CA LEU A 28 -4.14 3.71 -9.44
C LEU A 28 -4.74 4.63 -8.36
N ILE A 29 -5.95 4.31 -7.91
CA ILE A 29 -6.64 5.04 -6.84
C ILE A 29 -7.17 4.05 -5.79
N SER A 30 -7.26 4.50 -4.54
CA SER A 30 -7.95 3.79 -3.45
C SER A 30 -9.16 4.60 -3.00
N ASP A 31 -10.03 4.00 -2.20
CA ASP A 31 -11.20 4.69 -1.65
C ASP A 31 -10.80 5.89 -0.76
N ALA A 32 -9.64 5.81 -0.11
CA ALA A 32 -9.08 6.90 0.67
C ALA A 32 -7.55 6.81 0.80
N GLY A 33 -6.91 7.97 0.82
CA GLY A 33 -5.49 8.09 1.17
C GLY A 33 -4.54 7.79 0.01
N THR A 34 -3.44 7.12 0.33
CA THR A 34 -2.38 6.79 -0.63
C THR A 34 -2.52 5.32 -1.05
N PRO A 35 -2.78 5.01 -2.32
CA PRO A 35 -2.90 3.64 -2.80
C PRO A 35 -1.66 2.80 -2.49
N ALA A 36 -1.82 1.48 -2.44
CA ALA A 36 -0.79 0.51 -2.06
C ALA A 36 -0.29 0.57 -0.59
N ILE A 37 -0.70 1.54 0.23
CA ILE A 37 -0.45 1.56 1.67
C ILE A 37 -1.65 0.98 2.40
N SER A 38 -1.50 -0.26 2.89
CA SER A 38 -2.60 -1.06 3.47
C SER A 38 -3.78 -1.34 2.51
N ASP A 39 -3.62 -0.99 1.24
CA ASP A 39 -4.53 -1.22 0.13
C ASP A 39 -3.84 -2.05 -0.97
N PRO A 40 -4.59 -2.63 -1.92
CA PRO A 40 -4.04 -3.27 -3.12
C PRO A 40 -3.18 -2.30 -3.94
N GLY A 41 -2.20 -2.84 -4.67
CA GLY A 41 -1.35 -2.06 -5.57
C GLY A 41 0.13 -2.38 -5.46
N PHE A 42 0.59 -2.92 -4.32
CA PHE A 42 1.97 -3.39 -4.18
C PHE A 42 2.34 -4.39 -5.28
N TYR A 43 1.46 -5.37 -5.55
CA TYR A 43 1.72 -6.37 -6.57
C TYR A 43 1.80 -5.74 -7.96
N LEU A 44 0.88 -4.82 -8.28
CA LEU A 44 0.85 -4.10 -9.55
C LEU A 44 2.14 -3.29 -9.78
N VAL A 45 2.54 -2.48 -8.79
CA VAL A 45 3.79 -1.69 -8.85
C VAL A 45 5.00 -2.60 -9.07
N ARG A 46 5.05 -3.74 -8.37
CA ARG A 46 6.12 -4.72 -8.53
C ARG A 46 6.15 -5.30 -9.95
N GLU A 47 5.00 -5.65 -10.53
CA GLU A 47 4.94 -6.16 -11.90
C GLU A 47 5.27 -5.08 -12.93
N ALA A 48 4.89 -3.81 -12.70
CA ALA A 48 5.28 -2.70 -13.56
C ALA A 48 6.80 -2.54 -13.60
N ILE A 49 7.46 -2.50 -12.43
CA ILE A 49 8.93 -2.40 -12.31
C ILE A 49 9.63 -3.58 -13.01
N LYS A 50 9.14 -4.81 -12.83
CA LYS A 50 9.69 -6.00 -13.52
C LYS A 50 9.60 -5.95 -15.05
N ASN A 51 8.70 -5.13 -15.59
CA ASN A 51 8.48 -4.97 -17.02
C ASN A 51 9.07 -3.65 -17.54
N ASP A 52 9.95 -3.00 -16.77
CA ASP A 52 10.57 -1.72 -17.11
C ASP A 52 9.55 -0.60 -17.40
N ILE A 53 8.41 -0.65 -16.73
CA ILE A 53 7.35 0.37 -16.85
C ILE A 53 7.58 1.42 -15.75
N GLU A 54 7.60 2.69 -16.15
CA GLU A 54 7.74 3.81 -15.23
C GLU A 54 6.54 3.91 -14.28
N VAL A 55 6.84 4.10 -12.99
CA VAL A 55 5.83 4.32 -11.95
C VAL A 55 6.13 5.63 -11.26
N GLU A 56 5.19 6.57 -11.35
CA GLU A 56 5.24 7.85 -10.65
C GLU A 56 4.28 7.83 -9.47
N CYS A 57 4.78 8.22 -8.29
CA CYS A 57 3.98 8.33 -7.07
C CYS A 57 3.78 9.81 -6.72
N LEU A 58 2.53 10.24 -6.64
CA LEU A 58 2.19 11.60 -6.24
C LEU A 58 2.12 11.72 -4.72
N PRO A 59 2.59 12.83 -4.12
CA PRO A 59 2.35 13.10 -2.71
C PRO A 59 0.84 13.25 -2.47
N GLY A 60 0.37 12.83 -1.29
CA GLY A 60 -1.07 12.81 -1.03
C GLY A 60 -1.43 12.56 0.43
N ALA A 61 -2.73 12.41 0.66
CA ALA A 61 -3.28 12.15 1.99
C ALA A 61 -2.83 10.78 2.50
N THR A 62 -2.34 10.75 3.74
CA THR A 62 -1.98 9.51 4.44
C THR A 62 -2.38 9.65 5.89
N ALA A 63 -3.36 8.86 6.33
CA ALA A 63 -4.03 9.07 7.62
C ALA A 63 -3.08 9.03 8.84
N PHE A 64 -2.05 8.19 8.81
CA PHE A 64 -1.14 8.03 9.95
C PHE A 64 -0.24 9.26 10.17
N VAL A 65 0.06 10.05 9.13
CA VAL A 65 0.96 11.21 9.23
C VAL A 65 0.38 12.33 10.13
N PRO A 66 -0.82 12.88 9.87
CA PRO A 66 -1.42 13.87 10.76
C PRO A 66 -1.76 13.28 12.13
N ALA A 67 -2.09 11.99 12.22
CA ALA A 67 -2.29 11.32 13.51
C ALA A 67 -1.01 11.32 14.35
N LEU A 68 0.13 11.00 13.74
CA LEU A 68 1.43 11.03 14.41
C LEU A 68 1.82 12.46 14.83
N VAL A 69 1.66 13.45 13.94
CA VAL A 69 1.93 14.86 14.23
C VAL A 69 1.10 15.36 15.42
N ASN A 70 -0.18 14.98 15.49
CA ASN A 70 -1.07 15.39 16.57
C ASN A 70 -0.91 14.58 17.87
N SER A 71 -0.18 13.45 17.84
CA SER A 71 -0.03 12.57 19.00
C SER A 71 0.88 13.14 20.10
N GLY A 72 1.77 14.06 19.75
CA GLY A 72 2.84 14.53 20.64
C GLY A 72 3.99 13.53 20.84
N PHE A 73 4.01 12.40 20.12
CA PHE A 73 5.11 11.45 20.15
C PHE A 73 6.30 11.89 19.28
N PRO A 74 7.51 11.36 19.54
CA PRO A 74 8.66 11.54 18.66
C PRO A 74 8.33 11.17 17.21
N THR A 75 8.78 11.98 16.27
CA THR A 75 8.48 11.86 14.83
C THR A 75 9.73 11.70 13.97
N ASP A 76 10.91 11.66 14.61
CA ASP A 76 12.21 11.38 14.01
C ASP A 76 12.35 9.92 13.58
N ARG A 77 11.73 9.00 14.32
CA ARG A 77 11.67 7.58 13.97
C ARG A 77 10.34 7.00 14.43
N PHE A 78 9.65 6.30 13.53
CA PHE A 78 8.40 5.60 13.82
C PHE A 78 8.29 4.34 12.96
N CYS A 79 7.47 3.39 13.41
CA CYS A 79 7.13 2.18 12.67
C CYS A 79 5.66 2.21 12.26
N PHE A 80 5.37 1.93 10.99
CA PHE A 80 4.01 1.75 10.50
C PHE A 80 3.68 0.26 10.40
N GLU A 81 2.74 -0.18 11.24
CA GLU A 81 2.36 -1.59 11.38
C GLU A 81 1.11 -1.99 10.60
N GLY A 82 0.43 -1.03 9.98
CA GLY A 82 -0.86 -1.26 9.34
C GLY A 82 -1.89 -1.87 10.29
N PHE A 83 -2.56 -2.94 9.84
CA PHE A 83 -3.62 -3.59 10.59
C PHE A 83 -3.13 -4.84 11.33
N LEU A 84 -3.38 -4.89 12.64
CA LEU A 84 -3.13 -6.09 13.43
C LEU A 84 -4.08 -7.24 13.04
N PRO A 85 -3.67 -8.50 13.24
CA PRO A 85 -4.56 -9.65 13.03
C PRO A 85 -5.89 -9.49 13.77
N LEU A 86 -7.01 -9.77 13.10
CA LEU A 86 -8.35 -9.60 13.67
C LEU A 86 -8.66 -10.59 14.80
N LYS A 87 -8.06 -11.79 14.77
CA LYS A 87 -8.32 -12.88 15.73
C LYS A 87 -7.01 -13.54 16.17
N LYS A 88 -6.78 -14.80 15.77
CA LYS A 88 -5.60 -15.58 16.13
C LYS A 88 -4.33 -14.86 15.65
N GLY A 89 -3.32 -14.80 16.52
CA GLY A 89 -2.04 -14.16 16.23
C GLY A 89 -1.90 -12.71 16.72
N ARG A 90 -2.99 -12.04 17.11
CA ARG A 90 -2.91 -10.65 17.63
C ARG A 90 -2.00 -10.52 18.86
N GLN A 91 -2.21 -11.38 19.86
CA GLN A 91 -1.38 -11.37 21.07
C GLN A 91 0.08 -11.72 20.80
N THR A 92 0.32 -12.62 19.84
CA THR A 92 1.68 -12.93 19.40
C THR A 92 2.33 -11.70 18.74
N ARG A 93 1.61 -11.00 17.84
CA ARG A 93 2.12 -9.78 17.22
C ARG A 93 2.43 -8.71 18.27
N TYR A 94 1.56 -8.48 19.26
CA TYR A 94 1.85 -7.56 20.36
C TYR A 94 3.13 -7.89 21.12
N LYS A 95 3.33 -9.17 21.45
CA LYS A 95 4.57 -9.60 22.14
C LYS A 95 5.81 -9.37 21.29
N THR A 96 5.73 -9.55 19.98
CA THR A 96 6.82 -9.25 19.05
C THR A 96 7.10 -7.75 18.98
N LEU A 97 6.06 -6.92 18.85
CA LEU A 97 6.21 -5.46 18.79
C LEU A 97 6.75 -4.86 20.09
N ALA A 98 6.43 -5.46 21.24
CA ALA A 98 6.93 -5.01 22.53
C ALA A 98 8.45 -5.17 22.70
N THR A 99 9.10 -5.97 21.85
CA THR A 99 10.55 -6.22 21.85
C THR A 99 11.23 -5.69 20.59
N GLU A 100 10.53 -4.93 19.77
CA GLU A 100 11.06 -4.33 18.54
C GLU A 100 11.78 -3.02 18.89
N GLU A 101 13.04 -2.89 18.44
CA GLU A 101 13.88 -1.69 18.61
C GLU A 101 13.84 -0.76 17.41
#